data_AF-A0A9P8EAH6-F1
#
_entry.id   AF-A0A9P8EAH6-F1
#
_cell.length_a   1.000
_cell.length_b   1.000
_cell.length_c   1.000
_cell.angle_alpha   90.00
_cell.angle_beta   90.00
_cell.angle_gamma   90.00
#
_symmetry.space_group_name_H-M   'P 1'
#
loop_
_entity.id
_entity.type
_entity.pdbx_description
1 polymer ?
#
loop_
_entity_poly.entity_id
_entity_poly.type
_entity_poly.pdbx_seq_one_letter_code
_entity_poly.pdbx_strand_id
1 'polypeptide(L)'
;MEPTENTPQENIEVEYYFSDVNLPNDAYLLDKIAGKENKPIEIKKICQFPKMRKYKPYRSVVESLKKSTMLEVIDNKYIKRKVPLTIEHMAPEQIKAVLEEEQKKKGFNRPPPDQPWMTKAMMKPTGFEEFYADAPVTPAAFKEEQSLYDQDISFETRIETAIQRYRARRKFHQQTAQVFNKFMTYGGIEAGPKMFGGNDNRDLSEMDAADIAAATAIHFVSEDVLYTNRWEVDFAGVAKGFLSCHIMTELESTSGQADIARVTNVMRNFYSYLLHHNVCPEFESQIQAARKVCDLADVELFNVVVAKERLPGPFNTAVSATHGGTVAGVYNGEHDWEDAGTIKRTLQDCQDIVKFAISAYGSEQQYDKLSDVGKFQTVYQEQISLEVTKIEMADEVTRALYDAARERKSFLAALGKLHCRRWTYPLAPNFDHSDEALRRQQTEHTMTLWVEENILQYCAVGMKIEGEVRELDIGIKWLDSVRAISPSFFEWLPNEFYKEEKVMKAEGEAQQHNNQINQTDVGETEDVVEEVSQTESA
;
A
#
# COMPACT_ATOMS: atom_id res chain seq x y z
N MET A 1 4.06 56.05 28.10
CA MET A 1 3.29 57.08 27.38
C MET A 1 1.87 56.54 27.27
N GLU A 2 0.91 57.16 27.96
CA GLU A 2 -0.50 56.74 27.84
C GLU A 2 -1.06 57.22 26.49
N PRO A 3 -1.82 56.36 25.78
CA PRO A 3 -2.38 56.72 24.48
C PRO A 3 -3.47 57.78 24.66
N THR A 4 -3.29 58.95 24.04
CA THR A 4 -4.37 59.93 23.88
C THR A 4 -5.50 59.32 23.03
N GLU A 5 -6.75 59.47 23.48
CA GLU A 5 -8.00 58.83 23.03
C GLU A 5 -8.37 58.94 21.52
N ASN A 6 -7.49 59.45 20.65
CA ASN A 6 -7.74 59.61 19.20
C ASN A 6 -6.59 59.13 18.29
N THR A 7 -5.77 58.17 18.75
CA THR A 7 -4.66 57.62 17.94
C THR A 7 -5.13 56.43 17.11
N PRO A 8 -5.01 56.42 15.76
CA PRO A 8 -5.39 55.29 14.92
C PRO A 8 -4.69 53.99 15.34
N GLN A 9 -5.40 52.85 15.32
CA GLN A 9 -4.87 51.56 15.82
C GLN A 9 -3.61 51.10 15.05
N GLU A 10 -3.53 51.38 13.76
CA GLU A 10 -2.34 51.09 12.95
C GLU A 10 -1.10 51.90 13.38
N ASN A 11 -1.29 53.11 13.94
CA ASN A 11 -0.18 53.89 14.49
C ASN A 11 0.32 53.25 15.79
N ILE A 12 -0.59 52.80 16.65
CA ILE A 12 -0.23 52.16 17.93
C ILE A 12 0.63 50.91 17.67
N GLU A 13 0.25 50.09 16.69
CA GLU A 13 1.00 48.87 16.33
C GLU A 13 2.40 49.18 15.75
N VAL A 14 2.51 50.21 14.88
CA VAL A 14 3.81 50.60 14.32
C VAL A 14 4.69 51.30 15.35
N GLU A 15 4.13 52.17 16.18
CA GLU A 15 4.86 52.78 17.31
C GLU A 15 5.33 51.73 18.31
N TYR A 16 4.56 50.66 18.53
CA TYR A 16 4.99 49.52 19.33
C TYR A 16 6.23 48.83 18.74
N TYR A 17 6.27 48.57 17.41
CA TYR A 17 7.45 47.96 16.78
C TYR A 17 8.73 48.76 16.99
N PHE A 18 8.63 50.09 16.91
CA PHE A 18 9.76 51.00 17.08
C PHE A 18 9.95 51.48 18.53
N SER A 19 9.13 51.00 19.47
CA SER A 19 9.19 51.37 20.88
C SER A 19 10.51 51.00 21.53
N ASP A 20 10.85 51.69 22.62
CA ASP A 20 12.05 51.42 23.41
C ASP A 20 12.02 50.06 24.12
N VAL A 21 10.86 49.38 24.15
CA VAL A 21 10.69 48.05 24.74
C VAL A 21 10.91 46.95 23.70
N ASN A 22 10.35 47.11 22.49
CA ASN A 22 10.40 46.09 21.45
C ASN A 22 11.68 46.18 20.61
N LEU A 23 12.06 47.40 20.20
CA LEU A 23 13.14 47.60 19.23
C LEU A 23 14.50 47.06 19.68
N PRO A 24 14.94 47.16 20.97
CA PRO A 24 16.23 46.62 21.40
C PRO A 24 16.33 45.09 21.32
N ASN A 25 15.20 44.38 21.28
CA ASN A 25 15.12 42.92 21.24
C ASN A 25 14.74 42.37 19.85
N ASP A 26 14.35 43.25 18.91
CA ASP A 26 13.93 42.87 17.56
C ASP A 26 15.15 42.85 16.61
N ALA A 27 15.76 41.67 16.48
CA ALA A 27 16.95 41.46 15.64
C ALA A 27 16.72 41.86 14.17
N TYR A 28 15.50 41.69 13.64
CA TYR A 28 15.18 42.03 12.25
C TYR A 28 15.11 43.53 12.03
N LEU A 29 14.42 44.27 12.90
CA LEU A 29 14.33 45.72 12.80
C LEU A 29 15.67 46.39 13.12
N LEU A 30 16.44 45.88 14.08
CA LEU A 30 17.78 46.41 14.41
C LEU A 30 18.78 46.28 13.27
N ASP A 31 18.80 45.14 12.56
CA ASP A 31 19.60 44.95 11.35
C ASP A 31 19.24 45.99 10.28
N LYS A 32 17.94 46.27 10.12
CA LYS A 32 17.44 47.17 9.08
C LYS A 32 17.67 48.65 9.40
N ILE A 33 17.61 49.07 10.66
CA ILE A 33 17.95 50.44 11.07
C ILE A 33 19.44 50.65 11.33
N ALA A 34 20.26 49.59 11.28
CA ALA A 34 21.67 49.60 11.66
C ALA A 34 21.91 50.15 13.08
N GLY A 35 21.09 49.70 14.03
CA GLY A 35 21.19 50.08 15.45
C GLY A 35 21.15 51.60 15.69
N LYS A 36 22.26 52.16 16.17
CA LYS A 36 22.39 53.60 16.51
C LYS A 36 22.31 54.53 15.29
N GLU A 37 22.52 54.03 14.08
CA GLU A 37 22.49 54.84 12.85
C GLU A 37 21.06 55.25 12.44
N ASN A 38 20.02 54.60 12.98
CA ASN A 38 18.60 54.92 12.77
C ASN A 38 18.23 55.11 11.29
N LYS A 39 18.66 54.18 10.43
CA LYS A 39 18.40 54.23 8.99
C LYS A 39 16.89 54.10 8.68
N PRO A 40 16.37 54.80 7.66
CA PRO A 40 14.97 54.69 7.26
C PRO A 40 14.60 53.30 6.72
N ILE A 41 13.44 52.78 7.13
CA ILE A 41 12.88 51.50 6.67
C ILE A 41 11.67 51.77 5.76
N GLU A 42 11.50 50.98 4.70
CA GLU A 42 10.33 51.08 3.84
C GLU A 42 9.02 50.71 4.56
N ILE A 43 8.01 51.58 4.45
CA ILE A 43 6.67 51.37 5.03
C ILE A 43 6.04 50.11 4.43
N LYS A 44 6.30 49.81 3.15
CA LYS A 44 5.84 48.58 2.49
C LYS A 44 6.29 47.31 3.21
N LYS A 45 7.51 47.28 3.77
CA LYS A 45 8.03 46.12 4.51
C LYS A 45 7.30 45.94 5.84
N ILE A 46 7.01 47.05 6.52
CA ILE A 46 6.24 47.05 7.78
C ILE A 46 4.79 46.61 7.53
N CYS A 47 4.17 47.02 6.43
CA CYS A 47 2.82 46.57 6.05
C CYS A 47 2.73 45.04 5.80
N GLN A 48 3.85 44.34 5.59
CA GLN A 48 3.88 42.88 5.44
C GLN A 48 3.93 42.14 6.77
N PHE A 49 4.07 42.84 7.90
CA PHE A 49 4.12 42.21 9.22
C PHE A 49 2.74 41.65 9.61
N PRO A 50 2.66 40.50 10.30
CA PRO A 50 1.40 39.81 10.57
C PRO A 50 0.31 40.71 11.17
N LYS A 51 0.65 41.57 12.13
CA LYS A 51 -0.31 42.50 12.75
C LYS A 51 -0.70 43.68 11.86
N MET A 52 0.14 44.02 10.87
CA MET A 52 -0.09 45.14 9.95
C MET A 52 -0.86 44.77 8.69
N ARG A 53 -0.85 43.49 8.27
CA ARG A 53 -1.48 43.02 7.01
C ARG A 53 -2.97 43.32 6.91
N LYS A 54 -3.67 43.41 8.05
CA LYS A 54 -5.11 43.70 8.13
C LYS A 54 -5.44 45.17 7.83
N TYR A 55 -4.49 46.09 8.00
CA TYR A 55 -4.71 47.51 7.77
C TYR A 55 -4.46 47.86 6.30
N LYS A 56 -5.56 48.06 5.56
CA LYS A 56 -5.59 48.50 4.16
C LYS A 56 -6.67 49.58 4.01
N PRO A 57 -6.52 50.54 3.10
CA PRO A 57 -5.50 50.66 2.04
C PRO A 57 -4.17 51.27 2.51
N TYR A 58 -3.08 51.00 1.79
CA TYR A 58 -1.71 51.51 2.08
C TYR A 58 -1.67 53.03 2.30
N ARG A 59 -2.49 53.78 1.56
CA ARG A 59 -2.61 55.24 1.68
C ARG A 59 -3.07 55.67 3.08
N SER A 60 -4.04 54.96 3.66
CA SER A 60 -4.55 55.25 5.01
C SER A 60 -3.46 55.05 6.05
N VAL A 61 -2.69 53.97 5.92
CA VAL A 61 -1.57 53.69 6.83
C VAL A 61 -0.51 54.79 6.76
N VAL A 62 -0.15 55.27 5.56
CA VAL A 62 0.83 56.36 5.41
C VAL A 62 0.30 57.69 5.99
N GLU A 63 -0.98 58.01 5.78
CA GLU A 63 -1.60 59.22 6.32
C GLU A 63 -1.71 59.19 7.85
N SER A 64 -2.03 58.03 8.44
CA SER A 64 -2.01 57.83 9.88
C SER A 64 -0.59 57.97 10.44
N LEU A 65 0.42 57.35 9.83
CA LEU A 65 1.81 57.38 10.32
C LEU A 65 2.42 58.79 10.30
N LYS A 66 1.96 59.68 9.41
CA LYS A 66 2.36 61.10 9.42
C LYS A 66 1.97 61.84 10.70
N LYS A 67 0.91 61.39 11.37
CA LYS A 67 0.42 61.98 12.62
C LYS A 67 1.16 61.42 13.85
N SER A 68 2.07 60.47 13.68
CA SER A 68 2.83 59.86 14.78
C SER A 68 3.74 60.88 15.47
N THR A 69 3.74 60.84 16.80
CA THR A 69 4.63 61.64 17.64
C THR A 69 6.04 61.04 17.72
N MET A 70 6.17 59.73 17.54
CA MET A 70 7.42 58.97 17.66
C MET A 70 8.18 58.82 16.33
N LEU A 71 7.46 58.76 15.21
CA LEU A 71 8.01 58.38 13.91
C LEU A 71 7.96 59.53 12.90
N GLU A 72 8.91 59.53 11.96
CA GLU A 72 9.00 60.48 10.85
C GLU A 72 8.88 59.72 9.53
N VAL A 73 7.89 60.11 8.71
CA VAL A 73 7.68 59.56 7.38
C VAL A 73 8.47 60.38 6.35
N ILE A 74 9.35 59.72 5.61
CA ILE A 74 10.17 60.31 4.53
C ILE A 74 9.61 59.85 3.17
N ASP A 75 9.38 60.80 2.27
CA ASP A 75 8.93 60.57 0.88
C ASP A 75 7.68 59.68 0.72
N ASN A 76 6.82 59.61 1.75
CA ASN A 76 5.66 58.72 1.82
C ASN A 76 5.99 57.22 1.60
N LYS A 77 7.27 56.86 1.71
CA LYS A 77 7.80 55.53 1.37
C LYS A 77 8.61 54.93 2.51
N TYR A 78 9.27 55.76 3.30
CA TYR A 78 10.12 55.33 4.40
C TYR A 78 9.65 55.88 5.73
N ILE A 79 10.01 55.19 6.80
CA ILE A 79 9.78 55.61 8.17
C ILE A 79 11.07 55.43 8.98
N LYS A 80 11.37 56.41 9.83
CA LYS A 80 12.46 56.36 10.80
C LYS A 80 11.96 56.87 12.15
N ARG A 81 12.65 56.55 13.24
CA ARG A 81 12.38 57.20 14.53
C ARG A 81 12.82 58.66 14.47
N LYS A 82 12.03 59.56 15.06
CA LYS A 82 12.44 60.97 15.24
C LYS A 82 13.63 61.09 16.19
N VAL A 83 13.64 60.29 17.26
CA VAL A 83 14.74 60.20 18.22
C VAL A 83 15.39 58.81 18.09
N PRO A 84 16.69 58.73 17.74
CA PRO A 84 17.44 57.48 17.68
C PRO A 84 17.39 56.72 19.01
N LEU A 85 17.57 55.40 18.95
CA LEU A 85 17.60 54.55 20.12
C LEU A 85 18.90 54.81 20.92
N THR A 86 18.76 55.24 22.19
CA THR A 86 19.87 55.54 23.11
C THR A 86 20.19 54.40 24.08
N ILE A 87 19.32 53.38 24.15
CA ILE A 87 19.44 52.24 25.07
C ILE A 87 20.42 51.19 24.48
N GLU A 88 21.09 50.45 25.36
CA GLU A 88 21.87 49.28 24.96
C GLU A 88 20.98 48.26 24.25
N HIS A 89 21.46 47.77 23.12
CA HIS A 89 20.77 46.82 22.24
C HIS A 89 21.72 45.68 21.91
N MET A 90 21.18 44.60 21.33
CA MET A 90 21.96 43.44 20.92
C MET A 90 23.15 43.84 20.04
N ALA A 91 24.32 43.26 20.32
CA ALA A 91 25.52 43.49 19.50
C ALA A 91 25.33 42.94 18.08
N PRO A 92 25.97 43.53 17.05
CA PRO A 92 25.84 43.07 15.66
C PRO A 92 26.13 41.57 15.45
N GLU A 93 27.05 41.01 16.22
CA GLU A 93 27.40 39.59 16.19
C GLU A 93 26.26 38.69 16.73
N GLN A 94 25.58 39.14 17.79
CA GLN A 94 24.43 38.43 18.36
C GLN A 94 23.22 38.49 17.44
N ILE A 95 22.99 39.64 16.77
CA ILE A 95 21.94 39.79 15.77
C ILE A 95 22.16 38.80 14.62
N LYS A 96 23.39 38.69 14.10
CA LYS A 96 23.72 37.71 13.05
C LYS A 96 23.50 36.28 13.50
N ALA A 97 23.91 35.91 14.72
CA ALA A 97 23.72 34.57 15.25
C ALA A 97 22.24 34.18 15.36
N VAL A 98 21.38 35.07 15.87
CA VAL A 98 19.93 34.83 15.95
C VAL A 98 19.31 34.71 14.56
N LEU A 99 19.68 35.58 13.61
CA LEU A 99 19.19 35.51 12.24
C LEU A 99 19.67 34.24 11.51
N GLU A 100 20.89 33.78 11.74
CA GLU A 100 21.42 32.52 11.22
C GLU A 100 20.70 31.30 11.82
N GLU A 101 20.40 31.31 13.11
CA GLU A 101 19.63 30.24 13.77
C GLU A 101 18.18 30.18 13.24
N GLU A 102 17.53 31.33 13.03
CA GLU A 102 16.23 31.40 12.37
C GLU A 102 16.28 30.90 10.92
N GLN A 103 17.37 31.20 10.19
CA GLN A 103 17.57 30.69 8.83
C GLN A 103 17.81 29.18 8.81
N LYS A 104 18.54 28.62 9.78
CA LYS A 104 18.71 27.17 9.96
C LYS A 104 17.37 26.46 10.26
N LYS A 105 16.54 27.03 11.15
CA LYS A 105 15.18 26.53 11.41
C LYS A 105 14.29 26.60 10.16
N LYS A 106 14.48 27.58 9.28
CA LYS A 106 13.80 27.67 7.97
C LYS A 106 14.38 26.69 6.93
N GLY A 107 15.64 26.31 7.04
CA GLY A 107 16.34 25.34 6.17
C GLY A 107 15.73 23.93 6.23
N PHE A 108 15.28 23.48 7.41
CA PHE A 108 14.54 22.22 7.59
C PHE A 108 13.22 22.13 6.79
N ASN A 109 12.72 23.26 6.28
CA ASN A 109 11.47 23.34 5.52
C ASN A 109 11.68 23.59 4.02
N ARG A 110 12.91 23.47 3.51
CA ARG A 110 13.20 23.54 2.08
C ARG A 110 13.18 22.13 1.47
N PRO A 111 12.64 21.97 0.25
CA PRO A 111 12.73 20.71 -0.48
C PRO A 111 14.18 20.28 -0.65
N PRO A 112 14.47 18.96 -0.64
CA PRO A 112 15.78 18.44 -0.98
C PRO A 112 16.25 18.99 -2.34
N PRO A 113 17.55 19.29 -2.52
CA PRO A 113 18.06 19.86 -3.78
C PRO A 113 17.74 19.01 -5.02
N ASP A 114 17.63 17.70 -4.83
CA ASP A 114 17.26 16.69 -5.83
C ASP A 114 15.76 16.64 -6.13
N GLN A 115 14.90 17.26 -5.31
CA GLN A 115 13.44 17.22 -5.47
C GLN A 115 12.78 18.60 -5.33
N PRO A 116 13.09 19.55 -6.23
CA PRO A 116 12.59 20.93 -6.17
C PRO A 116 11.08 21.09 -6.35
N TRP A 117 10.38 20.04 -6.83
CA TRP A 117 8.91 20.05 -6.99
C TRP A 117 8.16 19.74 -5.68
N MET A 118 8.83 19.27 -4.63
CA MET A 118 8.16 19.01 -3.36
C MET A 118 7.72 20.32 -2.69
N THR A 119 6.51 20.34 -2.14
CA THR A 119 6.05 21.47 -1.32
C THR A 119 6.37 21.23 0.16
N LYS A 120 6.43 22.30 0.97
CA LYS A 120 6.58 22.21 2.44
C LYS A 120 5.51 21.31 3.10
N ALA A 121 4.31 21.23 2.51
CA ALA A 121 3.25 20.35 2.99
C ALA A 121 3.48 18.86 2.64
N MET A 122 4.25 18.56 1.59
CA MET A 122 4.64 17.20 1.19
C MET A 122 5.80 16.66 2.01
N MET A 123 6.58 17.52 2.66
CA MET A 123 7.68 17.15 3.56
C MET A 123 7.22 16.79 4.99
N LYS A 124 5.94 16.98 5.31
CA LYS A 124 5.40 16.60 6.62
C LYS A 124 5.28 15.07 6.68
N PRO A 125 5.57 14.45 7.83
CA PRO A 125 5.36 13.02 8.01
C PRO A 125 3.90 12.66 7.75
N THR A 126 3.73 11.52 7.10
CA THR A 126 2.46 11.01 6.57
C THR A 126 1.82 10.02 7.53
N GLY A 127 2.59 9.46 8.47
CA GLY A 127 2.14 8.40 9.37
C GLY A 127 2.37 7.00 8.83
N PHE A 128 3.09 6.88 7.71
CA PHE A 128 3.44 5.62 7.04
C PHE A 128 4.96 5.40 6.96
N GLU A 129 5.77 6.23 7.63
CA GLU A 129 7.21 6.03 7.72
C GLU A 129 7.54 4.76 8.54
N GLU A 130 8.65 4.08 8.21
CA GLU A 130 9.05 2.78 8.79
C GLU A 130 9.11 2.76 10.33
N PHE A 131 9.48 3.89 10.94
CA PHE A 131 9.56 4.05 12.40
C PHE A 131 8.46 4.94 12.98
N TYR A 132 7.37 5.17 12.23
CA TYR A 132 6.25 5.94 12.73
C TYR A 132 5.53 5.16 13.83
N ALA A 133 5.43 5.78 15.01
CA ALA A 133 4.62 5.30 16.12
C ALA A 133 3.60 6.38 16.48
N ASP A 134 2.36 5.96 16.71
CA ASP A 134 1.34 6.87 17.23
C ASP A 134 1.75 7.36 18.62
N ALA A 135 1.42 8.62 18.92
CA ALA A 135 1.73 9.21 20.22
C ALA A 135 1.06 8.38 21.34
N PRO A 136 1.69 8.30 22.53
CA PRO A 136 1.07 7.66 23.69
C PRO A 136 -0.31 8.25 23.96
N VAL A 137 -1.31 7.40 24.18
CA VAL A 137 -2.68 7.83 24.47
C VAL A 137 -2.68 8.54 25.83
N THR A 138 -3.09 9.80 25.85
CA THR A 138 -3.21 10.54 27.12
C THR A 138 -4.35 9.96 27.95
N PRO A 139 -4.33 10.05 29.29
CA PRO A 139 -5.42 9.50 30.12
C PRO A 139 -6.81 10.07 29.79
N ALA A 140 -6.88 11.34 29.36
CA ALA A 140 -8.12 11.97 28.92
C ALA A 140 -8.62 11.37 27.59
N ALA A 141 -7.72 11.21 26.61
CA ALA A 141 -8.04 10.58 25.34
C ALA A 141 -8.42 9.10 25.52
N PHE A 142 -7.74 8.38 26.42
CA PHE A 142 -8.07 6.99 26.71
C PHE A 142 -9.48 6.85 27.29
N LYS A 143 -9.87 7.74 28.21
CA LYS A 143 -11.21 7.75 28.79
C LYS A 143 -12.29 8.06 27.75
N GLU A 144 -12.00 8.98 26.83
CA GLU A 144 -12.88 9.27 25.69
C GLU A 144 -13.00 8.06 24.75
N GLU A 145 -11.86 7.48 24.35
CA GLU A 145 -11.80 6.31 23.45
C GLU A 145 -12.49 5.08 24.07
N GLN A 146 -12.41 4.89 25.39
CA GLN A 146 -13.11 3.81 26.09
C GLN A 146 -14.63 3.88 25.89
N SER A 147 -15.21 5.08 25.86
CA SER A 147 -16.65 5.25 25.61
C SER A 147 -17.04 5.01 24.14
N LEU A 148 -16.09 5.11 23.21
CA LEU A 148 -16.33 4.93 21.77
C LEU A 148 -16.12 3.49 21.33
N TYR A 149 -15.28 2.74 22.05
CA TYR A 149 -14.91 1.36 21.74
C TYR A 149 -15.41 0.36 22.78
N ASP A 150 -16.43 0.75 23.55
CA ASP A 150 -17.07 -0.14 24.51
C ASP A 150 -17.68 -1.37 23.80
N GLN A 151 -17.55 -2.55 24.41
CA GLN A 151 -18.06 -3.81 23.84
C GLN A 151 -19.59 -3.82 23.71
N ASP A 152 -20.29 -2.97 24.48
CA ASP A 152 -21.74 -2.78 24.35
C ASP A 152 -22.13 -2.07 23.03
N ILE A 153 -21.16 -1.44 22.36
CA ILE A 153 -21.33 -0.84 21.03
C ILE A 153 -21.07 -1.90 19.96
N SER A 154 -21.94 -1.93 18.94
CA SER A 154 -21.81 -2.84 17.81
C SER A 154 -20.42 -2.75 17.16
N PHE A 155 -19.88 -3.89 16.73
CA PHE A 155 -18.55 -3.95 16.13
C PHE A 155 -18.41 -3.01 14.93
N GLU A 156 -19.46 -2.90 14.12
CA GLU A 156 -19.52 -2.11 12.90
C GLU A 156 -19.36 -0.62 13.20
N THR A 157 -20.06 -0.14 14.24
CA THR A 157 -19.93 1.25 14.70
C THR A 157 -18.51 1.53 15.22
N ARG A 158 -17.93 0.58 15.96
CA ARG A 158 -16.56 0.71 16.51
C ARG A 158 -15.51 0.76 15.40
N ILE A 159 -15.58 -0.14 14.42
CA ILE A 159 -14.60 -0.21 13.33
C ILE A 159 -14.70 1.00 12.38
N GLU A 160 -15.91 1.47 12.07
CA GLU A 160 -16.10 2.69 11.28
C GLU A 160 -15.49 3.91 11.97
N THR A 161 -15.79 4.08 13.27
CA THR A 161 -15.24 5.17 14.09
C THR A 161 -13.72 5.11 14.14
N ALA A 162 -13.15 3.90 14.27
CA ALA A 162 -11.71 3.69 14.25
C ALA A 162 -11.08 4.06 12.90
N ILE A 163 -11.69 3.68 11.78
CA ILE A 163 -11.19 4.03 10.44
C ILE A 163 -11.21 5.54 10.21
N GLN A 164 -12.29 6.21 10.61
CA GLN A 164 -12.40 7.67 10.50
C GLN A 164 -11.28 8.37 11.29
N ARG A 165 -11.08 8.00 12.55
CA ARG A 165 -10.01 8.55 13.41
C ARG A 165 -8.61 8.20 12.89
N TYR A 166 -8.40 6.97 12.41
CA TYR A 166 -7.16 6.52 11.78
C TYR A 166 -6.80 7.41 10.58
N ARG A 167 -7.80 7.70 9.73
CA ARG A 167 -7.63 8.57 8.57
C ARG A 167 -7.34 10.02 8.94
N ALA A 168 -8.03 10.57 9.93
CA ALA A 168 -7.81 11.93 10.38
C ALA A 168 -6.39 12.16 10.93
N ARG A 169 -5.76 11.12 11.50
CA ARG A 169 -4.40 11.18 12.06
C ARG A 169 -3.28 10.99 11.02
N ARG A 170 -3.61 10.65 9.76
CA ARG A 170 -2.64 10.27 8.73
C ARG A 170 -2.85 11.02 7.43
N LYS A 171 -1.79 11.14 6.64
CA LYS A 171 -1.85 11.76 5.33
C LYS A 171 -1.77 10.71 4.23
N PHE A 172 -2.91 10.41 3.63
CA PHE A 172 -3.00 9.45 2.54
C PHE A 172 -2.58 10.07 1.21
N HIS A 173 -1.49 9.56 0.65
CA HIS A 173 -1.13 9.80 -0.75
C HIS A 173 -1.88 8.83 -1.67
N GLN A 174 -1.93 9.13 -2.97
CA GLN A 174 -2.76 8.40 -3.94
C GLN A 174 -2.58 6.87 -3.87
N GLN A 175 -1.35 6.37 -3.93
CA GLN A 175 -1.07 4.93 -3.89
C GLN A 175 -1.47 4.30 -2.54
N THR A 176 -1.14 4.96 -1.42
CA THR A 176 -1.51 4.51 -0.07
C THR A 176 -3.03 4.48 0.11
N ALA A 177 -3.74 5.47 -0.42
CA ALA A 177 -5.20 5.53 -0.42
C ALA A 177 -5.83 4.41 -1.25
N GLN A 178 -5.27 4.13 -2.44
CA GLN A 178 -5.73 3.04 -3.29
C GLN A 178 -5.58 1.68 -2.60
N VAL A 179 -4.41 1.40 -2.03
CA VAL A 179 -4.16 0.17 -1.25
C VAL A 179 -5.15 0.06 -0.10
N PHE A 180 -5.24 1.11 0.73
CA PHE A 180 -6.12 1.09 1.90
C PHE A 180 -7.59 0.89 1.51
N ASN A 181 -8.08 1.59 0.49
CA ASN A 181 -9.46 1.45 0.04
C ASN A 181 -9.74 0.04 -0.49
N LYS A 182 -8.84 -0.55 -1.30
CA LYS A 182 -9.00 -1.92 -1.79
C LYS A 182 -9.01 -2.93 -0.65
N PHE A 183 -8.12 -2.76 0.32
CA PHE A 183 -8.07 -3.60 1.52
C PHE A 183 -9.37 -3.48 2.35
N MET A 184 -9.86 -2.27 2.58
CA MET A 184 -11.14 -2.04 3.27
C MET A 184 -12.30 -2.72 2.52
N THR A 185 -12.41 -2.52 1.20
CA THR A 185 -13.49 -3.10 0.39
C THR A 185 -13.43 -4.63 0.36
N TYR A 186 -12.23 -5.21 0.32
CA TYR A 186 -12.07 -6.66 0.43
C TYR A 186 -12.58 -7.21 1.76
N GLY A 187 -12.44 -6.44 2.84
CA GLY A 187 -13.00 -6.76 4.16
C GLY A 187 -14.47 -6.36 4.35
N GLY A 188 -15.19 -5.96 3.30
CA GLY A 188 -16.60 -5.58 3.38
C GLY A 188 -16.87 -4.13 3.80
N ILE A 189 -15.85 -3.27 3.77
CA ILE A 189 -15.93 -1.84 4.13
C ILE A 189 -15.82 -0.99 2.86
N GLU A 190 -16.90 -0.29 2.52
CA GLU A 190 -16.98 0.52 1.32
C GLU A 190 -16.33 1.88 1.50
N ALA A 191 -15.86 2.46 0.39
CA ALA A 191 -15.29 3.80 0.34
C ALA A 191 -16.03 4.64 -0.71
N GLY A 192 -16.86 5.59 -0.28
CA GLY A 192 -17.64 6.44 -1.18
C GLY A 192 -18.37 7.58 -0.48
N PRO A 193 -18.85 8.60 -1.20
CA PRO A 193 -19.73 9.61 -0.64
C PRO A 193 -21.03 8.93 -0.17
N LYS A 194 -21.40 9.06 1.10
CA LYS A 194 -22.67 8.55 1.62
C LYS A 194 -23.81 9.18 0.80
N MET A 195 -24.56 8.37 0.04
CA MET A 195 -25.58 8.86 -0.90
C MET A 195 -26.75 9.61 -0.24
N PHE A 196 -26.83 9.63 1.09
CA PHE A 196 -27.89 10.27 1.87
C PHE A 196 -27.42 11.37 2.84
N GLY A 197 -26.14 11.77 2.77
CA GLY A 197 -25.50 12.71 3.71
C GLY A 197 -25.08 14.04 3.09
N GLY A 198 -25.93 14.63 2.24
CA GLY A 198 -25.64 15.93 1.63
C GLY A 198 -25.71 17.07 2.63
N ASN A 199 -24.62 17.38 3.33
CA ASN A 199 -24.52 18.60 4.11
C ASN A 199 -24.01 19.75 3.23
N ASP A 200 -24.76 20.86 3.21
CA ASP A 200 -24.29 22.11 2.61
C ASP A 200 -23.05 22.60 3.38
N ASN A 201 -22.06 23.18 2.67
CA ASN A 201 -20.81 23.70 3.25
C ASN A 201 -21.01 24.74 4.39
N ARG A 202 -22.23 25.25 4.59
CA ARG A 202 -22.58 26.17 5.68
C ARG A 202 -22.77 25.44 7.03
N ASP A 203 -23.23 24.20 7.04
CA ASP A 203 -23.52 23.44 8.27
C ASP A 203 -22.25 22.91 8.96
N LEU A 204 -21.17 22.70 8.21
CA LEU A 204 -19.87 22.25 8.75
C LEU A 204 -19.17 23.29 9.63
N SER A 205 -19.61 24.56 9.60
CA SER A 205 -18.99 25.63 10.39
C SER A 205 -19.50 25.73 11.83
N GLU A 206 -20.63 25.08 12.13
CA GLU A 206 -21.26 25.02 13.45
C GLU A 206 -21.09 23.66 14.14
N MET A 207 -20.61 22.65 13.40
CA MET A 207 -20.33 21.29 13.90
C MET A 207 -19.00 21.24 14.66
N ASP A 208 -18.94 20.39 15.70
CA ASP A 208 -17.68 20.14 16.39
C ASP A 208 -16.72 19.26 15.53
N ALA A 209 -15.48 19.09 15.99
CA ALA A 209 -14.47 18.36 15.23
C ALA A 209 -14.83 16.87 15.02
N ALA A 210 -15.63 16.28 15.91
CA ALA A 210 -16.09 14.90 15.79
C ALA A 210 -17.24 14.80 14.77
N ASP A 211 -18.16 15.76 14.78
CA ASP A 211 -19.28 15.87 13.84
C ASP A 211 -18.82 16.13 12.41
N ILE A 212 -17.81 17.00 12.21
CA ILE A 212 -17.19 17.23 10.90
C ILE A 212 -16.49 15.95 10.40
N ALA A 213 -15.82 15.22 11.29
CA ALA A 213 -15.16 13.96 10.96
C ALA A 213 -16.16 12.87 10.57
N ALA A 214 -17.30 12.78 11.27
CA ALA A 214 -18.38 11.86 10.95
C ALA A 214 -19.08 12.24 9.63
N ALA A 215 -19.32 13.53 9.38
CA ALA A 215 -19.93 14.03 8.14
C ALA A 215 -19.03 13.86 6.90
N THR A 216 -17.70 13.84 7.09
CA THR A 216 -16.71 13.60 6.02
C THR A 216 -16.26 12.14 5.93
N ALA A 217 -16.88 11.24 6.70
CA ALA A 217 -16.59 9.82 6.68
C ALA A 217 -16.96 9.21 5.33
N ILE A 218 -15.95 8.72 4.62
CA ILE A 218 -16.14 8.03 3.34
C ILE A 218 -16.13 6.51 3.50
N HIS A 219 -15.73 5.97 4.66
CA HIS A 219 -15.66 4.54 4.93
C HIS A 219 -16.82 4.09 5.83
N PHE A 220 -17.56 3.08 5.37
CA PHE A 220 -18.70 2.49 6.08
C PHE A 220 -18.81 1.00 5.79
N VAL A 221 -19.31 0.22 6.75
CA VAL A 221 -19.60 -1.20 6.55
C VAL A 221 -20.74 -1.34 5.55
N SER A 222 -20.55 -2.21 4.55
CA SER A 222 -21.54 -2.41 3.50
C SER A 222 -22.88 -2.91 4.04
N GLU A 223 -23.99 -2.44 3.49
CA GLU A 223 -25.33 -2.99 3.77
C GLU A 223 -25.41 -4.49 3.44
N ASP A 224 -24.74 -4.95 2.37
CA ASP A 224 -24.71 -6.36 1.98
C ASP A 224 -23.95 -7.23 3.02
N VAL A 225 -23.11 -6.60 3.85
CA VAL A 225 -22.41 -7.24 4.98
C VAL A 225 -23.30 -7.19 6.23
N LEU A 226 -23.92 -6.04 6.53
CA LEU A 226 -24.74 -5.83 7.72
C LEU A 226 -25.98 -6.72 7.78
N TYR A 227 -26.64 -6.93 6.63
CA TYR A 227 -27.95 -7.59 6.57
C TYR A 227 -27.87 -9.05 6.12
N THR A 228 -26.68 -9.64 6.04
CA THR A 228 -26.51 -11.05 5.65
C THR A 228 -25.72 -11.82 6.70
N ASN A 229 -26.07 -13.08 6.91
CA ASN A 229 -25.34 -14.00 7.79
C ASN A 229 -24.16 -14.69 7.07
N ARG A 230 -23.75 -14.17 5.90
CA ARG A 230 -22.67 -14.73 5.07
C ARG A 230 -21.28 -14.26 5.49
N TRP A 231 -21.20 -13.26 6.37
CA TRP A 231 -19.98 -12.60 6.77
C TRP A 231 -19.67 -12.83 8.24
N GLU A 232 -18.39 -12.98 8.53
CA GLU A 232 -17.85 -13.02 9.88
C GLU A 232 -16.62 -12.11 9.99
N VAL A 233 -16.29 -11.69 11.22
CA VAL A 233 -15.12 -10.85 11.48
C VAL A 233 -13.89 -11.75 11.60
N ASP A 234 -13.11 -11.85 10.52
CA ASP A 234 -11.83 -12.55 10.50
C ASP A 234 -10.69 -11.67 9.94
N PHE A 235 -10.00 -10.97 10.84
CA PHE A 235 -8.86 -10.12 10.45
C PHE A 235 -7.72 -10.92 9.82
N ALA A 236 -7.43 -12.13 10.30
CA ALA A 236 -6.31 -12.93 9.82
C ALA A 236 -6.63 -13.55 8.46
N GLY A 237 -7.84 -14.10 8.29
CA GLY A 237 -8.33 -14.58 7.01
C GLY A 237 -8.32 -13.48 5.96
N VAL A 238 -8.92 -12.31 6.24
CA VAL A 238 -8.94 -11.17 5.31
C VAL A 238 -7.52 -10.73 4.93
N ALA A 239 -6.58 -10.70 5.90
CA ALA A 239 -5.18 -10.39 5.61
C ALA A 239 -4.57 -11.38 4.62
N LYS A 240 -4.72 -12.68 4.87
CA LYS A 240 -4.20 -13.73 3.99
C LYS A 240 -4.84 -13.68 2.60
N GLY A 241 -6.16 -13.59 2.52
CA GLY A 241 -6.91 -13.51 1.26
C GLY A 241 -6.48 -12.32 0.41
N PHE A 242 -6.45 -11.13 1.00
CA PHE A 242 -6.07 -9.92 0.31
C PHE A 242 -4.63 -9.98 -0.21
N LEU A 243 -3.68 -10.37 0.65
CA LEU A 243 -2.26 -10.44 0.31
C LEU A 243 -1.97 -11.58 -0.70
N SER A 244 -2.80 -12.62 -0.75
CA SER A 244 -2.65 -13.76 -1.67
C SER A 244 -3.08 -13.43 -3.11
N CYS A 245 -4.20 -12.73 -3.29
CA CYS A 245 -4.84 -12.59 -4.60
C CYS A 245 -4.62 -11.22 -5.25
N HIS A 246 -4.55 -10.14 -4.46
CA HIS A 246 -4.64 -8.78 -5.00
C HIS A 246 -3.28 -8.11 -5.26
N ILE A 247 -2.20 -8.58 -4.63
CA ILE A 247 -0.88 -7.95 -4.78
C ILE A 247 -0.31 -8.15 -6.19
N MET A 248 -0.45 -9.36 -6.73
CA MET A 248 0.19 -9.79 -7.97
C MET A 248 -0.61 -9.45 -9.24
N THR A 249 -1.83 -8.91 -9.09
CA THR A 249 -2.79 -8.71 -10.19
C THR A 249 -3.31 -7.28 -10.26
N GLU A 250 -3.51 -6.64 -9.12
CA GLU A 250 -4.28 -5.40 -9.01
C GLU A 250 -3.48 -4.21 -8.45
N LEU A 251 -2.28 -4.48 -7.91
CA LEU A 251 -1.44 -3.50 -7.21
C LEU A 251 -0.05 -3.35 -7.83
N GLU A 252 0.11 -3.80 -9.08
CA GLU A 252 1.32 -3.55 -9.87
C GLU A 252 1.56 -2.04 -10.00
N SER A 253 2.77 -1.60 -9.66
CA SER A 253 3.17 -0.20 -9.83
C SER A 253 3.36 0.14 -11.31
N THR A 254 3.47 1.43 -11.62
CA THR A 254 3.79 1.94 -12.96
C THR A 254 5.13 1.41 -13.50
N SER A 255 6.01 0.88 -12.65
CA SER A 255 7.27 0.22 -13.05
C SER A 255 7.15 -1.30 -13.23
N GLY A 256 5.95 -1.88 -13.14
CA GLY A 256 5.72 -3.32 -13.32
C GLY A 256 6.16 -4.18 -12.12
N GLN A 257 6.41 -3.57 -10.95
CA GLN A 257 6.81 -4.29 -9.74
C GLN A 257 5.79 -4.04 -8.63
N ALA A 258 5.27 -5.08 -7.98
CA ALA A 258 4.36 -4.92 -6.85
C ALA A 258 5.08 -4.21 -5.69
N ASP A 259 4.51 -3.13 -5.17
CA ASP A 259 5.05 -2.42 -4.00
C ASP A 259 4.63 -3.13 -2.71
N ILE A 260 5.17 -4.33 -2.52
CA ILE A 260 4.87 -5.24 -1.41
C ILE A 260 5.03 -4.50 -0.07
N ALA A 261 6.14 -3.79 0.11
CA ALA A 261 6.45 -3.06 1.33
C ALA A 261 5.39 -2.00 1.68
N ARG A 262 4.87 -1.27 0.68
CA ARG A 262 3.78 -0.31 0.92
C ARG A 262 2.50 -1.02 1.35
N VAL A 263 2.15 -2.13 0.69
CA VAL A 263 0.92 -2.87 0.98
C VAL A 263 0.95 -3.44 2.40
N THR A 264 2.01 -4.18 2.74
CA THR A 264 2.19 -4.78 4.07
C THR A 264 2.25 -3.69 5.15
N ASN A 265 2.91 -2.56 4.89
CA ASN A 265 2.98 -1.45 5.83
C ASN A 265 1.61 -0.80 6.07
N VAL A 266 0.81 -0.55 5.03
CA VAL A 266 -0.55 0.03 5.19
C VAL A 266 -1.41 -0.84 6.11
N MET A 267 -1.38 -2.17 5.91
CA MET A 267 -2.13 -3.12 6.71
C MET A 267 -1.59 -3.20 8.15
N ARG A 268 -0.27 -3.38 8.31
CA ARG A 268 0.39 -3.44 9.62
C ARG A 268 0.14 -2.18 10.44
N ASN A 269 0.21 -1.01 9.81
CA ASN A 269 0.01 0.28 10.45
C ASN A 269 -1.44 0.44 10.94
N PHE A 270 -2.43 0.00 10.13
CA PHE A 270 -3.83 -0.03 10.54
C PHE A 270 -4.09 -1.02 11.69
N TYR A 271 -3.59 -2.25 11.60
CA TYR A 271 -3.73 -3.22 12.69
C TYR A 271 -3.06 -2.75 13.99
N SER A 272 -1.89 -2.11 13.88
CA SER A 272 -1.21 -1.53 15.04
C SER A 272 -2.02 -0.41 15.67
N TYR A 273 -2.72 0.40 14.86
CA TYR A 273 -3.65 1.40 15.35
C TYR A 273 -4.83 0.77 16.12
N LEU A 274 -5.45 -0.29 15.57
CA LEU A 274 -6.55 -0.98 16.26
C LEU A 274 -6.14 -1.51 17.64
N LEU A 275 -4.93 -2.08 17.74
CA LEU A 275 -4.38 -2.56 19.00
C LEU A 275 -4.04 -1.42 19.97
N HIS A 276 -3.38 -0.37 19.48
CA HIS A 276 -2.96 0.78 20.31
C HIS A 276 -4.15 1.51 20.94
N HIS A 277 -5.29 1.55 20.23
CA HIS A 277 -6.51 2.21 20.67
C HIS A 277 -7.55 1.26 21.29
N ASN A 278 -7.22 -0.02 21.46
CA ASN A 278 -8.11 -1.04 22.02
C ASN A 278 -9.52 -1.04 21.40
N VAL A 279 -9.59 -0.96 20.07
CA VAL A 279 -10.86 -0.78 19.33
C VAL A 279 -11.77 -2.01 19.46
N CYS A 280 -11.19 -3.19 19.36
CA CYS A 280 -11.89 -4.47 19.38
C CYS A 280 -11.08 -5.54 20.12
N PRO A 281 -10.99 -5.45 21.46
CA PRO A 281 -10.22 -6.38 22.29
C PRO A 281 -10.61 -7.85 22.11
N GLU A 282 -11.87 -8.13 21.78
CA GLU A 282 -12.37 -9.48 21.51
C GLU A 282 -11.71 -10.15 20.30
N PHE A 283 -11.09 -9.36 19.40
CA PHE A 283 -10.36 -9.84 18.22
C PHE A 283 -8.84 -9.60 18.32
N GLU A 284 -8.30 -9.30 19.50
CA GLU A 284 -6.87 -8.99 19.67
C GLU A 284 -5.97 -10.09 19.08
N SER A 285 -6.27 -11.36 19.35
CA SER A 285 -5.51 -12.51 18.84
C SER A 285 -5.52 -12.59 17.32
N GLN A 286 -6.67 -12.30 16.69
CA GLN A 286 -6.83 -12.26 15.24
C GLN A 286 -6.06 -11.09 14.62
N ILE A 287 -6.08 -9.91 15.24
CA ILE A 287 -5.33 -8.73 14.76
C ILE A 287 -3.82 -8.97 14.85
N GLN A 288 -3.35 -9.60 15.94
CA GLN A 288 -1.95 -9.99 16.06
C GLN A 288 -1.55 -11.05 15.03
N ALA A 289 -2.44 -12.01 14.74
CA ALA A 289 -2.21 -12.98 13.67
C ALA A 289 -2.14 -12.30 12.29
N ALA A 290 -3.04 -11.36 11.99
CA ALA A 290 -3.03 -10.57 10.76
C ALA A 290 -1.73 -9.77 10.58
N ARG A 291 -1.18 -9.19 11.66
CA ARG A 291 0.14 -8.53 11.65
C ARG A 291 1.26 -9.49 11.28
N LYS A 292 1.27 -10.69 11.86
CA LYS A 292 2.26 -11.73 11.52
C LYS A 292 2.17 -12.15 10.05
N VAL A 293 0.96 -12.19 9.48
CA VAL A 293 0.77 -12.44 8.04
C VAL A 293 1.40 -11.31 7.22
N CYS A 294 1.24 -10.05 7.62
CA CYS A 294 1.89 -8.91 6.95
C CYS A 294 3.43 -9.01 7.01
N ASP A 295 3.99 -9.45 8.13
CA ASP A 295 5.45 -9.66 8.28
C ASP A 295 5.96 -10.81 7.40
N LEU A 296 5.19 -11.89 7.30
CA LEU A 296 5.51 -13.02 6.45
C LEU A 296 5.42 -12.64 4.96
N ALA A 297 4.39 -11.88 4.59
CA ALA A 297 4.16 -11.40 3.23
C ALA A 297 5.29 -10.50 2.71
N ASP A 298 5.89 -9.69 3.59
CA ASP A 298 7.00 -8.79 3.25
C ASP A 298 8.23 -9.54 2.71
N VAL A 299 8.39 -10.80 3.13
CA VAL A 299 9.47 -11.69 2.70
C VAL A 299 9.01 -12.64 1.60
N GLU A 300 7.92 -13.37 1.85
CA GLU A 300 7.52 -14.47 0.97
C GLU A 300 6.98 -14.01 -0.38
N LEU A 301 6.31 -12.85 -0.47
CA LEU A 301 5.76 -12.41 -1.75
C LEU A 301 6.85 -12.06 -2.76
N PHE A 302 7.97 -11.49 -2.30
CA PHE A 302 9.14 -11.29 -3.15
C PHE A 302 9.70 -12.64 -3.61
N ASN A 303 9.81 -13.59 -2.68
CA ASN A 303 10.28 -14.93 -2.99
C ASN A 303 9.37 -15.66 -4.00
N VAL A 304 8.05 -15.48 -3.91
CA VAL A 304 7.06 -16.01 -4.88
C VAL A 304 7.30 -15.45 -6.28
N VAL A 305 7.53 -14.14 -6.42
CA VAL A 305 7.85 -13.51 -7.73
C VAL A 305 9.10 -14.15 -8.33
N VAL A 306 10.18 -14.24 -7.54
CA VAL A 306 11.45 -14.81 -7.99
C VAL A 306 11.31 -16.30 -8.32
N ALA A 307 10.59 -17.06 -7.50
CA ALA A 307 10.35 -18.48 -7.72
C ALA A 307 9.51 -18.71 -9.00
N LYS A 308 8.51 -17.87 -9.25
CA LYS A 308 7.64 -17.96 -10.44
C LYS A 308 8.43 -17.75 -11.73
N GLU A 309 9.41 -16.85 -11.72
CA GLU A 309 10.28 -16.60 -12.87
C GLU A 309 11.31 -17.70 -13.10
N ARG A 310 11.72 -18.42 -12.04
CA ARG A 310 12.85 -19.36 -12.11
C ARG A 310 12.45 -20.83 -12.17
N LEU A 311 11.30 -21.19 -11.62
CA LEU A 311 10.75 -22.54 -11.74
C LEU A 311 10.21 -22.78 -13.16
N PRO A 312 10.30 -24.01 -13.70
CA PRO A 312 10.67 -25.24 -13.01
C PRO A 312 12.18 -25.47 -12.84
N GLY A 313 13.04 -24.61 -13.42
CA GLY A 313 14.49 -24.66 -13.25
C GLY A 313 15.23 -25.56 -14.26
N PRO A 314 16.54 -25.34 -14.47
CA PRO A 314 17.34 -26.02 -15.49
C PRO A 314 17.21 -27.55 -15.58
N PHE A 315 17.19 -28.27 -14.46
CA PHE A 315 17.10 -29.72 -14.40
C PHE A 315 15.74 -30.18 -14.92
N ASN A 316 14.65 -29.63 -14.38
CA ASN A 316 13.30 -29.99 -14.81
C ASN A 316 13.08 -29.64 -16.29
N THR A 317 13.60 -28.49 -16.74
CA THR A 317 13.61 -28.11 -18.17
C THR A 317 14.43 -29.09 -19.02
N ALA A 318 15.57 -29.58 -18.53
CA ALA A 318 16.40 -30.55 -19.24
C ALA A 318 15.70 -31.92 -19.36
N VAL A 319 15.04 -32.39 -18.29
CA VAL A 319 14.21 -33.60 -18.32
C VAL A 319 13.07 -33.45 -19.32
N SER A 320 12.36 -32.31 -19.27
CA SER A 320 11.29 -31.97 -20.21
C SER A 320 11.77 -31.99 -21.67
N ALA A 321 12.93 -31.39 -21.95
CA ALA A 321 13.52 -31.34 -23.29
C ALA A 321 13.90 -32.72 -23.84
N THR A 322 14.31 -33.65 -22.96
CA THR A 322 14.87 -34.95 -23.36
C THR A 322 13.85 -36.09 -23.36
N HIS A 323 12.71 -35.94 -22.68
CA HIS A 323 11.75 -37.04 -22.43
C HIS A 323 10.30 -36.72 -22.80
N GLY A 324 10.08 -35.83 -23.77
CA GLY A 324 8.75 -35.55 -24.31
C GLY A 324 7.88 -34.63 -23.43
N GLY A 325 8.52 -33.78 -22.64
CA GLY A 325 7.88 -32.71 -21.86
C GLY A 325 7.47 -31.50 -22.71
N THR A 326 6.92 -30.47 -22.05
CA THR A 326 6.45 -29.23 -22.67
C THR A 326 7.48 -28.59 -23.62
N VAL A 327 8.78 -28.63 -23.29
CA VAL A 327 9.83 -27.99 -24.12
C VAL A 327 10.54 -28.94 -25.10
N ALA A 328 10.15 -30.21 -25.19
CA ALA A 328 10.82 -31.20 -26.05
C ALA A 328 10.88 -30.80 -27.54
N GLY A 329 9.86 -30.11 -28.05
CA GLY A 329 9.80 -29.65 -29.44
C GLY A 329 10.65 -28.40 -29.75
N VAL A 330 11.13 -27.70 -28.73
CA VAL A 330 11.86 -26.43 -28.87
C VAL A 330 13.35 -26.66 -29.19
N TYR A 331 13.93 -27.78 -28.74
CA TYR A 331 15.36 -28.08 -28.86
C TYR A 331 15.72 -28.90 -30.13
N ASN A 332 14.91 -28.78 -31.18
CA ASN A 332 15.08 -29.50 -32.44
C ASN A 332 16.09 -28.82 -33.38
N GLY A 333 17.38 -28.88 -33.02
CA GLY A 333 18.53 -28.92 -33.95
C GLY A 333 18.86 -27.72 -34.84
N GLU A 334 17.92 -26.92 -35.36
CA GLU A 334 18.24 -25.99 -36.47
C GLU A 334 17.45 -24.66 -36.54
N HIS A 335 16.58 -24.28 -35.61
CA HIS A 335 15.90 -22.97 -35.69
C HIS A 335 15.89 -22.17 -34.39
N ASP A 336 16.36 -20.92 -34.48
CA ASP A 336 16.29 -19.88 -33.45
C ASP A 336 14.82 -19.46 -33.25
N TRP A 337 14.30 -19.66 -32.05
CA TRP A 337 13.07 -19.01 -31.60
C TRP A 337 13.33 -18.31 -30.26
N GLU A 338 12.99 -17.03 -30.20
CA GLU A 338 12.94 -16.27 -28.96
C GLU A 338 11.57 -16.51 -28.31
N ASP A 339 11.60 -17.10 -27.12
CA ASP A 339 10.63 -16.80 -26.08
C ASP A 339 11.34 -16.69 -24.74
N ALA A 340 10.79 -15.83 -23.89
CA ALA A 340 11.45 -15.12 -22.79
C ALA A 340 12.40 -15.97 -21.90
N GLY A 341 13.70 -15.64 -21.94
CA GLY A 341 14.61 -15.91 -20.82
C GLY A 341 15.50 -17.15 -20.94
N THR A 342 16.50 -17.07 -21.82
CA THR A 342 17.90 -17.47 -21.59
C THR A 342 18.19 -18.78 -20.85
N ILE A 343 18.55 -19.85 -21.60
CA ILE A 343 19.93 -20.35 -21.74
C ILE A 343 19.98 -21.18 -23.04
N LYS A 344 20.88 -20.83 -23.95
CA LYS A 344 21.24 -21.66 -25.11
C LYS A 344 21.86 -22.97 -24.63
N ARG A 345 21.04 -24.01 -24.45
CA ARG A 345 21.52 -25.38 -24.16
C ARG A 345 21.28 -26.25 -25.37
N THR A 346 22.27 -27.03 -25.75
CA THR A 346 22.09 -28.08 -26.73
C THR A 346 21.32 -29.25 -26.10
N LEU A 347 20.73 -30.11 -26.92
CA LEU A 347 20.13 -31.35 -26.42
C LEU A 347 21.14 -32.20 -25.63
N GLN A 348 22.42 -32.16 -26.02
CA GLN A 348 23.51 -32.84 -25.31
C GLN A 348 23.73 -32.26 -23.91
N ASP A 349 23.69 -30.93 -23.76
CA ASP A 349 23.80 -30.29 -22.44
C ASP A 349 22.64 -30.69 -21.53
N CYS A 350 21.41 -30.78 -22.07
CA CYS A 350 20.26 -31.27 -21.33
C CYS A 350 20.44 -32.73 -20.87
N GLN A 351 20.90 -33.62 -21.75
CA GLN A 351 21.21 -35.00 -21.38
C GLN A 351 22.29 -35.08 -20.31
N ASP A 352 23.29 -34.22 -20.38
CA ASP A 352 24.40 -34.17 -19.42
C ASP A 352 23.93 -33.68 -18.04
N ILE A 353 23.02 -32.71 -17.98
CA ILE A 353 22.35 -32.27 -16.75
C ILE A 353 21.62 -33.45 -16.09
N VAL A 354 20.79 -34.17 -16.85
CA VAL A 354 20.02 -35.31 -16.35
C VAL A 354 20.94 -36.43 -15.87
N LYS A 355 21.97 -36.78 -16.65
CA LYS A 355 22.95 -37.81 -16.28
C LYS A 355 23.67 -37.45 -14.98
N PHE A 356 24.12 -36.21 -14.85
CA PHE A 356 24.85 -35.77 -13.67
C PHE A 356 23.95 -35.77 -12.42
N ALA A 357 22.70 -35.32 -12.56
CA ALA A 357 21.72 -35.34 -11.49
C ALA A 357 21.44 -36.78 -11.01
N ILE A 358 21.23 -37.74 -11.92
CA ILE A 358 21.04 -39.15 -11.56
C ILE A 358 22.29 -39.71 -10.88
N SER A 359 23.47 -39.31 -11.33
CA SER A 359 24.74 -39.76 -10.72
C SER A 359 24.92 -39.24 -9.30
N ALA A 360 24.43 -38.04 -9.00
CA ALA A 360 24.58 -37.41 -7.69
C ALA A 360 23.44 -37.77 -6.71
N TYR A 361 22.20 -37.91 -7.20
CA TYR A 361 21.00 -38.04 -6.37
C TYR A 361 20.22 -39.35 -6.56
N GLY A 362 20.51 -40.08 -7.62
CA GLY A 362 19.79 -41.31 -7.95
C GLY A 362 20.16 -42.48 -7.05
N SER A 363 19.27 -43.46 -6.98
CA SER A 363 19.59 -44.76 -6.36
C SER A 363 20.53 -45.57 -7.25
N GLU A 364 21.15 -46.61 -6.69
CA GLU A 364 22.02 -47.53 -7.45
C GLU A 364 21.31 -48.11 -8.69
N GLN A 365 20.02 -48.46 -8.55
CA GLN A 365 19.19 -48.95 -9.66
C GLN A 365 18.96 -47.90 -10.76
N GLN A 366 18.90 -46.62 -10.41
CA GLN A 366 18.77 -45.53 -11.37
C GLN A 366 20.12 -45.26 -12.06
N TYR A 367 21.23 -45.40 -11.33
CA TYR A 367 22.58 -45.28 -11.87
C TYR A 367 22.90 -46.35 -12.91
N ASP A 368 22.49 -47.60 -12.69
CA ASP A 368 22.70 -48.69 -13.65
C ASP A 368 22.03 -48.45 -15.02
N LYS A 369 20.98 -47.61 -15.04
CA LYS A 369 20.23 -47.24 -16.26
C LYS A 369 20.76 -45.97 -16.93
N LEU A 370 21.85 -45.37 -16.44
CA LEU A 370 22.38 -44.09 -16.93
C LEU A 370 22.78 -44.13 -18.42
N SER A 371 23.21 -45.29 -18.93
CA SER A 371 23.51 -45.48 -20.35
C SER A 371 22.29 -45.30 -21.26
N ASP A 372 21.10 -45.48 -20.72
CA ASP A 372 19.82 -45.42 -21.43
C ASP A 372 19.05 -44.12 -21.16
N VAL A 373 19.71 -43.05 -20.67
CA VAL A 373 19.04 -41.78 -20.35
C VAL A 373 18.22 -41.24 -21.52
N GLY A 374 18.66 -41.37 -22.76
CA GLY A 374 17.85 -40.93 -23.92
C GLY A 374 16.63 -41.80 -24.25
N LYS A 375 16.37 -42.88 -23.50
CA LYS A 375 15.30 -43.86 -23.76
C LYS A 375 14.24 -43.92 -22.66
N PHE A 376 14.41 -43.18 -21.57
CA PHE A 376 13.41 -43.19 -20.49
C PHE A 376 12.05 -42.71 -21.01
N GLN A 377 10.99 -43.29 -20.49
CA GLN A 377 9.63 -42.97 -20.89
C GLN A 377 8.89 -42.28 -19.75
N THR A 378 8.06 -41.31 -20.11
CA THR A 378 7.11 -40.71 -19.17
C THR A 378 6.00 -41.72 -18.90
N VAL A 379 5.86 -42.18 -17.65
CA VAL A 379 4.85 -43.17 -17.22
C VAL A 379 3.67 -42.55 -16.48
N TYR A 380 3.81 -41.31 -16.02
CA TYR A 380 2.74 -40.56 -15.38
C TYR A 380 2.84 -39.07 -15.71
N GLN A 381 1.68 -38.42 -15.83
CA GLN A 381 1.51 -37.00 -16.13
C GLN A 381 0.20 -36.54 -15.48
N GLU A 382 0.25 -35.46 -14.71
CA GLU A 382 -0.95 -34.87 -14.10
C GLU A 382 -0.80 -33.35 -13.90
N GLN A 383 -1.89 -32.63 -14.13
CA GLN A 383 -2.04 -31.25 -13.66
C GLN A 383 -2.41 -31.28 -12.17
N ILE A 384 -1.57 -30.70 -11.34
CA ILE A 384 -1.65 -30.86 -9.89
C ILE A 384 -1.26 -29.56 -9.17
N SER A 385 -1.93 -29.31 -8.05
CA SER A 385 -1.51 -28.31 -7.08
C SER A 385 -0.79 -29.00 -5.92
N LEU A 386 0.34 -28.44 -5.52
CA LEU A 386 1.24 -28.98 -4.52
C LEU A 386 1.43 -27.99 -3.38
N GLU A 387 1.58 -28.50 -2.17
CA GLU A 387 2.06 -27.76 -1.01
C GLU A 387 3.45 -28.27 -0.64
N VAL A 388 4.40 -27.36 -0.51
CA VAL A 388 5.76 -27.66 -0.04
C VAL A 388 5.70 -28.04 1.44
N THR A 389 6.18 -29.23 1.79
CA THR A 389 6.21 -29.73 3.17
C THR A 389 7.61 -29.69 3.78
N LYS A 390 8.65 -29.80 2.95
CA LYS A 390 10.05 -29.77 3.38
C LYS A 390 10.96 -29.37 2.22
N ILE A 391 12.04 -28.66 2.55
CA ILE A 391 13.10 -28.27 1.60
C ILE A 391 14.42 -28.86 2.11
N GLU A 392 15.13 -29.58 1.27
CA GLU A 392 16.48 -30.09 1.54
C GLU A 392 17.47 -29.45 0.56
N MET A 393 18.45 -28.71 1.08
CA MET A 393 19.57 -28.20 0.29
C MET A 393 20.61 -29.31 0.03
N ALA A 394 21.51 -29.09 -0.92
CA ALA A 394 22.61 -30.04 -1.18
C ALA A 394 23.51 -30.15 0.06
N ASP A 395 24.03 -31.35 0.33
CA ASP A 395 25.11 -31.48 1.30
C ASP A 395 26.43 -30.93 0.73
N GLU A 396 27.41 -30.74 1.61
CA GLU A 396 28.71 -30.14 1.24
C GLU A 396 29.47 -31.00 0.22
N VAL A 397 29.34 -32.33 0.30
CA VAL A 397 29.99 -33.28 -0.62
C VAL A 397 29.42 -33.13 -2.03
N THR A 398 28.11 -33.07 -2.15
CA THR A 398 27.41 -32.92 -3.43
C THR A 398 27.65 -31.54 -4.01
N ARG A 399 27.67 -30.49 -3.19
CA ARG A 399 28.01 -29.13 -3.66
C ARG A 399 29.42 -29.09 -4.25
N ALA A 400 30.41 -29.67 -3.56
CA ALA A 400 31.79 -29.76 -4.05
C ALA A 400 31.90 -30.60 -5.35
N LEU A 401 31.11 -31.66 -5.49
CA LEU A 401 31.02 -32.45 -6.72
C LEU A 401 30.52 -31.59 -7.90
N TYR A 402 29.47 -30.79 -7.70
CA TYR A 402 28.96 -29.86 -8.71
C TYR A 402 29.95 -28.72 -9.02
N ASP A 403 30.66 -28.19 -8.02
CA ASP A 403 31.70 -27.18 -8.20
C ASP A 403 32.83 -27.69 -9.12
N ALA A 404 33.34 -28.89 -8.86
CA ALA A 404 34.38 -29.51 -9.68
C ALA A 404 33.88 -29.78 -11.12
N ALA A 405 32.62 -30.19 -11.28
CA ALA A 405 32.03 -30.43 -12.60
C ALA A 405 31.81 -29.13 -13.39
N ARG A 406 31.53 -28.01 -12.71
CA ARG A 406 31.35 -26.69 -13.33
C ARG A 406 32.59 -26.16 -14.03
N GLU A 407 33.80 -26.56 -13.60
CA GLU A 407 35.04 -26.21 -14.29
C GLU A 407 35.06 -26.68 -15.76
N ARG A 408 34.35 -27.78 -16.06
CA ARG A 408 34.24 -28.34 -17.41
C ARG A 408 32.89 -28.04 -18.06
N LYS A 409 31.82 -28.02 -17.28
CA LYS A 409 30.44 -27.80 -17.73
C LYS A 409 29.78 -26.72 -16.86
N SER A 410 30.02 -25.46 -17.22
CA SER A 410 29.61 -24.29 -16.44
C SER A 410 28.09 -24.17 -16.21
N PHE A 411 27.27 -24.87 -17.00
CA PHE A 411 25.81 -24.87 -16.88
C PHE A 411 25.26 -25.79 -15.77
N LEU A 412 26.10 -26.61 -15.12
CA LEU A 412 25.66 -27.49 -14.03
C LEU A 412 25.41 -26.70 -12.73
N ALA A 413 24.22 -26.82 -12.19
CA ALA A 413 23.81 -26.22 -10.92
C ALA A 413 23.53 -27.32 -9.88
N ALA A 414 23.97 -27.10 -8.63
CA ALA A 414 23.72 -28.04 -7.56
C ALA A 414 22.21 -28.10 -7.28
N LEU A 415 21.68 -29.32 -7.19
CA LEU A 415 20.27 -29.56 -6.89
C LEU A 415 20.05 -29.68 -5.39
N GLY A 416 18.81 -29.52 -4.96
CA GLY A 416 18.31 -30.00 -3.69
C GLY A 416 17.01 -30.76 -3.93
N LYS A 417 16.27 -31.00 -2.85
CA LYS A 417 14.98 -31.70 -2.89
C LYS A 417 13.87 -30.83 -2.36
N LEU A 418 12.83 -30.69 -3.15
CA LEU A 418 11.56 -30.10 -2.75
C LEU A 418 10.58 -31.22 -2.46
N HIS A 419 10.21 -31.40 -1.19
CA HIS A 419 9.19 -32.36 -0.79
C HIS A 419 7.85 -31.67 -0.80
N CYS A 420 6.91 -32.26 -1.52
CA CYS A 420 5.58 -31.73 -1.70
C CYS A 420 4.54 -32.78 -1.34
N ARG A 421 3.36 -32.33 -0.93
CA ARG A 421 2.14 -33.14 -0.91
C ARG A 421 1.13 -32.52 -1.85
N ARG A 422 0.19 -33.34 -2.35
CA ARG A 422 -0.97 -32.81 -3.08
C ARG A 422 -1.70 -31.80 -2.20
N TRP A 423 -1.99 -30.64 -2.78
CA TRP A 423 -2.82 -29.62 -2.19
C TRP A 423 -4.06 -29.43 -3.05
N THR A 424 -5.17 -29.11 -2.41
CA THR A 424 -6.42 -28.84 -3.11
C THR A 424 -7.10 -27.72 -2.39
N TYR A 425 -7.74 -26.88 -3.17
CA TYR A 425 -8.46 -25.75 -2.63
C TYR A 425 -9.69 -26.22 -1.84
N PRO A 426 -9.78 -25.94 -0.52
CA PRO A 426 -10.88 -26.45 0.32
C PRO A 426 -12.27 -26.02 -0.15
N LEU A 427 -12.36 -24.89 -0.87
CA LEU A 427 -13.61 -24.29 -1.37
C LEU A 427 -13.70 -24.33 -2.90
N ALA A 428 -13.01 -25.27 -3.58
CA ALA A 428 -13.06 -25.34 -5.04
C ALA A 428 -14.52 -25.53 -5.52
N PRO A 429 -14.97 -24.83 -6.58
CA PRO A 429 -16.36 -24.87 -7.06
C PRO A 429 -16.88 -26.27 -7.48
N ASN A 430 -15.99 -27.26 -7.54
CA ASN A 430 -16.28 -28.62 -7.98
C ASN A 430 -16.27 -29.57 -6.77
N PHE A 431 -17.24 -29.47 -5.85
CA PHE A 431 -17.38 -30.50 -4.82
C PHE A 431 -18.81 -31.00 -4.68
N ASP A 432 -19.03 -32.18 -5.27
CA ASP A 432 -19.77 -33.23 -4.61
C ASP A 432 -18.92 -33.68 -3.40
N HIS A 433 -19.34 -33.30 -2.19
CA HIS A 433 -18.65 -33.58 -0.92
C HIS A 433 -18.80 -35.05 -0.49
N SER A 434 -18.57 -36.00 -1.38
CA SER A 434 -18.57 -37.41 -0.98
C SER A 434 -17.36 -37.70 -0.09
N ASP A 435 -17.56 -38.46 1.01
CA ASP A 435 -16.49 -38.93 1.89
C ASP A 435 -15.37 -39.67 1.11
N GLU A 436 -15.72 -40.24 -0.04
CA GLU A 436 -14.81 -40.92 -0.97
C GLU A 436 -13.81 -39.93 -1.62
N ALA A 437 -14.26 -38.74 -2.01
CA ALA A 437 -13.39 -37.69 -2.56
C ALA A 437 -12.42 -37.17 -1.49
N LEU A 438 -12.91 -36.95 -0.27
CA LEU A 438 -12.09 -36.56 0.88
C LEU A 438 -11.04 -37.65 1.24
N ARG A 439 -11.42 -38.94 1.19
CA ARG A 439 -10.50 -40.07 1.44
C ARG A 439 -9.42 -40.21 0.37
N ARG A 440 -9.76 -40.03 -0.92
CA ARG A 440 -8.77 -40.02 -2.03
C ARG A 440 -7.87 -38.78 -2.00
N GLN A 441 -8.34 -37.69 -1.40
CA GLN A 441 -7.56 -36.48 -1.15
C GLN A 441 -6.56 -36.67 0.00
N GLN A 442 -6.92 -37.48 1.01
CA GLN A 442 -6.08 -37.83 2.16
C GLN A 442 -5.07 -38.96 1.90
N THR A 443 -5.19 -39.73 0.82
CA THR A 443 -4.11 -40.65 0.45
C THR A 443 -2.85 -39.84 0.13
N GLU A 444 -1.86 -39.89 1.02
CA GLU A 444 -0.57 -39.17 1.00
C GLU A 444 0.17 -39.35 -0.33
N HIS A 445 -0.15 -38.55 -1.35
CA HIS A 445 0.67 -38.45 -2.56
C HIS A 445 1.77 -37.45 -2.26
N THR A 446 2.70 -37.84 -1.38
CA THR A 446 3.95 -37.10 -1.20
C THR A 446 4.86 -37.38 -2.37
N MET A 447 5.53 -36.35 -2.87
CA MET A 447 6.51 -36.47 -3.94
C MET A 447 7.73 -35.64 -3.63
N THR A 448 8.85 -36.07 -4.20
CA THR A 448 10.13 -35.35 -4.12
C THR A 448 10.50 -34.90 -5.51
N LEU A 449 10.71 -33.60 -5.67
CA LEU A 449 11.14 -32.97 -6.90
C LEU A 449 12.57 -32.49 -6.73
N TRP A 450 13.41 -32.61 -7.77
CA TRP A 450 14.75 -32.05 -7.73
C TRP A 450 14.74 -30.67 -8.39
N VAL A 451 15.32 -29.69 -7.69
CA VAL A 451 15.32 -28.27 -8.10
C VAL A 451 16.66 -27.67 -7.67
N GLU A 452 17.18 -26.72 -8.43
CA GLU A 452 18.46 -26.08 -8.13
C GLU A 452 18.43 -25.31 -6.79
N GLU A 453 19.53 -25.39 -6.02
CA GLU A 453 19.66 -24.70 -4.72
C GLU A 453 19.42 -23.19 -4.82
N ASN A 454 19.87 -22.56 -5.90
CA ASN A 454 19.70 -21.13 -6.14
C ASN A 454 18.25 -20.72 -6.42
N ILE A 455 17.35 -21.69 -6.66
CA ILE A 455 15.90 -21.50 -6.75
C ILE A 455 15.26 -21.87 -5.42
N LEU A 456 15.67 -23.01 -4.81
CA LEU A 456 15.14 -23.50 -3.53
C LEU A 456 15.27 -22.49 -2.38
N GLN A 457 16.27 -21.61 -2.40
CA GLN A 457 16.41 -20.54 -1.39
C GLN A 457 15.23 -19.55 -1.36
N TYR A 458 14.43 -19.50 -2.44
CA TYR A 458 13.21 -18.69 -2.54
C TYR A 458 11.94 -19.52 -2.29
N CYS A 459 12.05 -20.82 -2.04
CA CYS A 459 10.91 -21.64 -1.66
C CYS A 459 10.70 -21.59 -0.13
N ALA A 460 9.45 -21.68 0.32
CA ALA A 460 9.10 -21.74 1.73
C ALA A 460 8.22 -22.97 2.02
N VAL A 461 8.31 -23.52 3.22
CA VAL A 461 7.37 -24.56 3.68
C VAL A 461 5.98 -23.95 3.73
N GLY A 462 4.99 -24.67 3.20
CA GLY A 462 3.63 -24.21 3.00
C GLY A 462 3.40 -23.53 1.66
N MET A 463 4.43 -23.13 0.90
CA MET A 463 4.25 -22.53 -0.42
C MET A 463 3.42 -23.45 -1.32
N LYS A 464 2.50 -22.87 -2.12
CA LYS A 464 1.68 -23.63 -3.06
C LYS A 464 2.23 -23.47 -4.47
N ILE A 465 2.34 -24.58 -5.20
CA ILE A 465 2.83 -24.61 -6.58
C ILE A 465 1.78 -25.34 -7.41
N GLU A 466 1.26 -24.66 -8.44
CA GLU A 466 0.33 -25.25 -9.39
C GLU A 466 1.03 -25.44 -10.72
N GLY A 467 0.92 -26.63 -11.30
CA GLY A 467 1.61 -26.94 -12.52
C GLY A 467 1.38 -28.37 -12.97
N GLU A 468 2.30 -28.85 -13.80
CA GLU A 468 2.28 -30.21 -14.32
C GLU A 468 3.43 -31.01 -13.74
N VAL A 469 3.10 -32.14 -13.10
CA VAL A 469 4.10 -33.11 -12.64
C VAL A 469 4.08 -34.31 -13.56
N ARG A 470 5.27 -34.81 -13.86
CA ARG A 470 5.47 -36.05 -14.62
C ARG A 470 6.43 -36.98 -13.91
N GLU A 471 6.38 -38.25 -14.26
CA GLU A 471 7.26 -39.29 -13.71
C GLU A 471 7.87 -40.15 -14.82
N LEU A 472 9.17 -40.43 -14.71
CA LEU A 472 9.89 -41.32 -15.62
C LEU A 472 9.70 -42.77 -15.15
N ASP A 473 9.83 -43.73 -16.07
CA ASP A 473 9.83 -45.18 -15.79
C ASP A 473 10.90 -45.64 -14.79
N ILE A 474 11.84 -44.76 -14.44
CA ILE A 474 12.85 -44.94 -13.40
C ILE A 474 12.47 -44.31 -12.04
N GLY A 475 11.25 -43.82 -11.88
CA GLY A 475 10.69 -43.29 -10.63
C GLY A 475 11.05 -41.85 -10.30
N ILE A 476 11.74 -41.14 -11.20
CA ILE A 476 12.10 -39.72 -11.03
C ILE A 476 10.90 -38.87 -11.42
N LYS A 477 10.46 -38.02 -10.48
CA LYS A 477 9.39 -37.05 -10.69
C LYS A 477 10.00 -35.68 -10.98
N TRP A 478 9.43 -34.95 -11.92
CA TRP A 478 9.88 -33.60 -12.29
C TRP A 478 8.69 -32.67 -12.52
N LEU A 479 8.96 -31.38 -12.40
CA LEU A 479 7.98 -30.32 -12.63
C LEU A 479 8.08 -29.87 -14.09
N ASP A 480 7.16 -30.30 -14.95
CA ASP A 480 7.25 -30.04 -16.39
C ASP A 480 6.90 -28.59 -16.75
N SER A 481 5.90 -28.04 -16.06
CA SER A 481 5.50 -26.63 -16.20
C SER A 481 4.96 -26.08 -14.88
N VAL A 482 5.06 -24.77 -14.70
CA VAL A 482 4.51 -24.05 -13.54
C VAL A 482 3.52 -23.01 -14.05
N ARG A 483 2.31 -23.06 -13.53
CA ARG A 483 1.21 -22.15 -13.88
C ARG A 483 1.08 -21.03 -12.85
N ALA A 484 1.14 -21.38 -11.57
CA ALA A 484 0.99 -20.42 -10.48
C ALA A 484 1.84 -20.82 -9.28
N ILE A 485 2.28 -19.82 -8.52
CA ILE A 485 2.95 -19.99 -7.24
C ILE A 485 2.29 -19.03 -6.26
N SER A 486 1.99 -19.54 -5.07
CA SER A 486 1.35 -18.79 -4.01
C SER A 486 2.12 -18.93 -2.69
N PRO A 487 2.09 -17.92 -1.81
CA PRO A 487 2.83 -17.93 -0.55
C PRO A 487 2.34 -19.03 0.42
N SER A 488 3.06 -19.23 1.52
CA SER A 488 2.74 -20.28 2.50
C SER A 488 1.40 -20.07 3.20
N PHE A 489 1.05 -18.79 3.40
CA PHE A 489 -0.20 -18.34 3.98
C PHE A 489 -1.34 -18.23 2.96
N PHE A 490 -1.16 -18.76 1.74
CA PHE A 490 -2.18 -18.67 0.70
C PHE A 490 -3.54 -19.16 1.22
N GLU A 491 -4.51 -18.27 1.13
CA GLU A 491 -5.89 -18.52 1.46
C GLU A 491 -6.72 -17.74 0.45
N TRP A 492 -7.71 -18.39 -0.13
CA TRP A 492 -8.70 -17.68 -0.94
C TRP A 492 -9.97 -17.59 -0.12
N LEU A 493 -10.69 -16.48 -0.27
CA LEU A 493 -11.93 -16.22 0.42
C LEU A 493 -13.03 -15.92 -0.61
N PRO A 494 -14.30 -16.28 -0.33
CA PRO A 494 -15.42 -15.88 -1.17
C PRO A 494 -15.52 -14.36 -1.42
N ASN A 495 -14.85 -13.55 -0.59
CA ASN A 495 -14.67 -12.11 -0.74
C ASN A 495 -14.16 -11.70 -2.14
N GLU A 496 -13.44 -12.57 -2.86
CA GLU A 496 -13.04 -12.31 -4.25
C GLU A 496 -14.25 -12.02 -5.16
N PHE A 497 -15.38 -12.71 -4.94
CA PHE A 497 -16.59 -12.53 -5.73
C PHE A 497 -17.40 -11.29 -5.33
N TYR A 498 -17.10 -10.67 -4.19
CA TYR A 498 -17.93 -9.59 -3.65
C TYR A 498 -18.05 -8.39 -4.60
N LYS A 499 -16.96 -7.98 -5.25
CA LYS A 499 -17.00 -6.90 -6.26
C LYS A 499 -17.84 -7.30 -7.48
N GLU A 500 -17.67 -8.52 -7.98
CA GLU A 500 -18.37 -9.02 -9.16
C GLU A 500 -19.87 -9.16 -8.90
N GLU A 501 -20.26 -9.76 -7.75
CA GLU A 501 -21.65 -9.85 -7.30
C GLU A 501 -22.31 -8.46 -7.26
N LYS A 502 -21.58 -7.45 -6.76
CA LYS A 502 -22.08 -6.07 -6.71
C LYS A 502 -22.27 -5.44 -8.09
N VAL A 503 -21.31 -5.60 -9.00
CA VAL A 503 -21.43 -5.08 -10.37
C VAL A 503 -22.64 -5.71 -11.06
N MET A 504 -22.79 -7.03 -10.93
CA MET A 504 -23.94 -7.77 -11.48
C MET A 504 -25.27 -7.31 -10.88
N LYS A 505 -25.32 -7.07 -9.57
CA LYS A 505 -26.52 -6.53 -8.90
C LYS A 505 -26.87 -5.13 -9.40
N ALA A 506 -25.89 -4.24 -9.50
CA ALA A 506 -26.09 -2.87 -10.00
C ALA A 506 -26.53 -2.85 -11.47
N GLU A 507 -25.96 -3.71 -12.31
CA GLU A 507 -26.40 -3.89 -13.70
C GLU A 507 -27.84 -4.41 -13.78
N GLY A 508 -28.19 -5.38 -12.93
CA GLY A 508 -29.55 -5.89 -12.82
C GLY A 508 -30.57 -4.83 -12.37
N GLU A 509 -30.24 -4.04 -11.36
CA GLU A 509 -31.07 -2.93 -10.88
C GLU A 509 -31.23 -1.83 -11.95
N ALA A 510 -30.15 -1.49 -12.67
CA ALA A 510 -30.20 -0.53 -13.77
C ALA A 510 -31.07 -1.04 -14.93
N GLN A 511 -30.98 -2.33 -15.26
CA GLN A 511 -31.84 -2.95 -16.28
C GLN A 511 -33.32 -2.96 -15.85
N GLN A 512 -33.61 -3.25 -14.58
CA GLN A 512 -34.97 -3.20 -14.04
C GLN A 512 -35.53 -1.78 -14.05
N HIS A 513 -34.73 -0.78 -13.68
CA HIS A 513 -35.11 0.62 -13.72
C HIS A 513 -35.38 1.10 -15.16
N ASN A 514 -34.50 0.75 -16.11
CA ASN A 514 -34.71 1.06 -17.52
C ASN A 514 -35.95 0.35 -18.09
N ASN A 515 -36.24 -0.88 -17.67
CA ASN A 515 -37.46 -1.59 -18.06
C ASN A 515 -38.72 -0.96 -17.46
N GLN A 516 -38.66 -0.42 -16.25
CA GLN A 516 -39.77 0.33 -15.64
C GLN A 516 -40.01 1.66 -16.35
N ILE A 517 -38.95 2.42 -16.66
CA ILE A 517 -39.07 3.68 -17.43
C ILE A 517 -39.69 3.43 -18.81
N ASN A 518 -39.22 2.39 -19.51
CA ASN A 518 -39.77 2.01 -20.81
C ASN A 518 -41.24 1.56 -20.74
N GLN A 519 -41.70 0.96 -19.63
CA GLN A 519 -43.12 0.61 -19.44
C GLN A 519 -43.99 1.83 -19.13
N THR A 520 -43.46 2.83 -18.40
CA THR A 520 -44.19 4.08 -18.13
C THR A 520 -44.27 5.00 -19.35
N ASP A 521 -43.23 5.07 -20.20
CA ASP A 521 -43.26 5.85 -21.45
C ASP A 521 -44.25 5.26 -22.47
N VAL A 522 -44.40 3.93 -22.51
CA VAL A 522 -45.42 3.28 -23.36
C VAL A 522 -46.83 3.58 -22.84
N GLY A 523 -47.04 3.58 -21.52
CA GLY A 523 -48.32 3.95 -20.90
C GLY A 523 -48.74 5.39 -21.17
N GLU A 524 -47.82 6.36 -21.08
CA GLU A 524 -48.13 7.76 -21.40
C GLU A 524 -48.39 7.98 -22.90
N THR A 525 -47.75 7.21 -23.81
CA THR A 525 -48.10 7.28 -25.23
C THR A 525 -49.45 6.65 -25.57
N GLU A 526 -49.91 5.62 -24.84
CA GLU A 526 -51.24 5.04 -25.05
C GLU A 526 -52.36 5.96 -24.53
N ASP A 527 -52.16 6.63 -23.38
CA ASP A 527 -53.13 7.59 -22.83
C ASP A 527 -53.29 8.84 -23.72
N VAL A 528 -52.21 9.33 -24.36
CA VAL A 528 -52.29 10.44 -25.32
C VAL A 528 -53.00 10.04 -26.62
N VAL A 529 -52.89 8.76 -27.05
CA VAL A 529 -53.59 8.27 -28.25
C VAL A 529 -55.08 8.06 -27.97
N GLU A 530 -55.47 7.63 -26.76
CA GLU A 530 -56.87 7.54 -26.36
C GLU A 530 -57.54 8.93 -26.22
N GLU A 531 -56.86 9.93 -25.64
CA GLU A 531 -57.41 11.30 -25.52
C GLU A 531 -57.63 11.96 -26.90
N VAL A 532 -56.71 11.79 -27.85
CA VAL A 532 -56.86 12.36 -29.21
C VAL A 532 -58.01 11.68 -29.97
N SER A 533 -58.23 10.37 -29.77
CA SER A 533 -59.32 9.63 -30.41
C SER A 533 -60.72 10.03 -29.92
N GLN A 534 -60.84 10.51 -28.68
CA GLN A 534 -62.12 10.95 -28.11
C GLN A 534 -62.51 12.38 -28.52
N THR A 535 -61.54 13.23 -28.91
CA THR A 535 -61.82 14.58 -29.40
C THR A 535 -62.25 14.68 -30.87
N GLU A 536 -62.03 13.65 -31.69
CA GLU A 536 -62.49 13.63 -33.11
C GLU A 536 -63.91 13.05 -33.29
N SER A 537 -64.59 12.69 -32.19
CA SER A 537 -65.92 12.06 -32.22
C SER A 537 -67.05 12.90 -31.61
N ALA A 538 -66.87 14.22 -31.43
CA ALA A 538 -67.86 15.13 -30.84
C ALA A 538 -68.43 16.16 -31.84
#